data_AF-A0A7Y3U340-F1
#
_entry.id   AF-A0A7Y3U340-F1
#
_cell.length_a   1.000
_cell.length_b   1.000
_cell.length_c   1.000
_cell.angle_alpha   90.00
_cell.angle_beta   90.00
_cell.angle_gamma   90.00
#
_symmetry.space_group_name_H-M   'P 1'
#
loop_
_entity.id
_entity.type
_entity.pdbx_description
1 polymer ?
#
loop_
_entity_poly.entity_id
_entity_poly.type
_entity_poly.pdbx_seq_one_letter_code
_entity_poly.pdbx_strand_id
1 'polypeptide(L)'
;MQGPADDTAPQVGDDTTFFGKSEGLTLPNLCDNFGYVWSLQVAGPGKLVGKVDTGTCGVWDVAGTFDAVNIQLVATNNTGNSCCKQFTYTGTHTGKSGRSASGTWNNTCGGKGSWSMAVCK
;
A
#
# COMPACT_ATOMS: atom_id res chain seq x y z
N MET A 1 -28.44 42.06 23.47
CA MET A 1 -28.21 40.60 23.61
C MET A 1 -27.09 40.25 22.64
N GLN A 2 -25.92 39.92 23.16
CA GLN A 2 -24.73 39.60 22.38
C GLN A 2 -24.79 38.09 22.10
N GLY A 3 -24.80 37.69 20.83
CA GLY A 3 -24.81 36.29 20.43
C GLY A 3 -23.58 35.54 20.96
N PRO A 4 -23.59 34.20 21.02
CA PRO A 4 -22.44 33.45 21.49
C PRO A 4 -21.22 33.78 20.63
N ALA A 5 -20.07 33.93 21.28
CA ALA A 5 -18.80 34.12 20.59
C ALA A 5 -18.53 32.92 19.68
N ASP A 6 -18.14 33.21 18.44
CA ASP A 6 -17.67 32.20 17.50
C ASP A 6 -16.24 31.79 17.90
N ASP A 7 -16.16 30.71 18.69
CA ASP A 7 -14.89 30.06 19.07
C ASP A 7 -14.39 29.09 17.98
N THR A 8 -14.93 29.16 16.76
CA THR A 8 -14.44 28.33 15.66
C THR A 8 -13.11 28.88 15.18
N ALA A 9 -12.03 28.22 15.59
CA ALA A 9 -10.70 28.47 15.03
C ALA A 9 -10.79 28.42 13.49
N PRO A 10 -10.10 29.33 12.76
CA PRO A 10 -10.09 29.29 11.31
C PRO A 10 -9.62 27.91 10.87
N GLN A 11 -10.50 27.18 10.20
CA GLN A 11 -10.18 25.88 9.64
C GLN A 11 -9.07 26.11 8.62
N VAL A 12 -7.83 25.84 9.03
CA VAL A 12 -6.65 25.88 8.18
C VAL A 12 -6.94 24.94 7.02
N GLY A 13 -7.12 25.55 5.85
CA GLY A 13 -7.12 24.96 4.51
C GLY A 13 -7.44 23.47 4.49
N ASP A 14 -8.72 23.17 4.31
CA ASP A 14 -9.23 21.84 4.02
C ASP A 14 -8.75 21.37 2.62
N ASP A 15 -7.43 21.24 2.43
CA ASP A 15 -6.83 20.44 1.35
C ASP A 15 -6.82 18.95 1.77
N THR A 16 -7.93 18.49 2.35
CA THR A 16 -8.22 17.08 2.61
C THR A 16 -8.73 16.39 1.35
N THR A 17 -8.86 17.10 0.22
CA THR A 17 -9.45 16.59 -1.03
C THR A 17 -8.56 15.62 -1.82
N PHE A 18 -7.42 15.17 -1.27
CA PHE A 18 -6.69 14.01 -1.82
C PHE A 18 -6.43 12.86 -0.83
N PHE A 19 -6.76 13.01 0.46
CA PHE A 19 -6.69 11.91 1.45
C PHE A 19 -7.81 11.95 2.50
N GLY A 20 -8.99 12.43 2.13
CA GLY A 20 -10.21 12.16 2.87
C GLY A 20 -10.67 10.72 2.59
N LYS A 21 -10.36 9.79 3.51
CA LYS A 21 -11.07 8.51 3.73
C LYS A 21 -11.76 7.90 2.49
N SER A 22 -11.01 7.35 1.53
CA SER A 22 -11.61 6.49 0.49
C SER A 22 -11.30 5.03 0.79
N GLU A 23 -11.85 4.53 1.90
CA GLU A 23 -12.09 3.09 2.03
C GLU A 23 -12.81 2.62 0.76
N GLY A 24 -12.27 1.58 0.11
CA GLY A 24 -12.79 1.14 -1.18
C GLY A 24 -12.02 1.63 -2.40
N LEU A 25 -11.07 2.56 -2.27
CA LEU A 25 -10.27 3.00 -3.42
C LEU A 25 -9.33 1.88 -3.87
N THR A 26 -9.59 1.33 -5.05
CA THR A 26 -8.67 0.44 -5.77
C THR A 26 -7.60 1.27 -6.48
N LEU A 27 -6.34 0.93 -6.23
CA LEU A 27 -5.20 1.49 -6.95
C LEU A 27 -5.11 0.87 -8.35
N PRO A 28 -4.55 1.57 -9.36
CA PRO A 28 -4.20 0.92 -10.61
C PRO A 28 -3.22 -0.23 -10.34
N ASN A 29 -3.21 -1.25 -11.22
CA ASN A 29 -2.24 -2.33 -11.09
C ASN A 29 -0.82 -1.78 -11.09
N LEU A 30 -0.01 -2.25 -10.13
CA LEU A 30 1.39 -1.88 -10.01
C LEU A 30 2.27 -3.07 -10.42
N CYS A 31 3.25 -2.81 -11.26
CA CYS A 31 4.20 -3.81 -11.72
C CYS A 31 5.54 -3.55 -11.02
N ASP A 32 6.12 -4.60 -10.45
CA ASP A 32 7.42 -4.50 -9.78
C ASP A 32 8.60 -4.93 -10.66
N ASN A 33 9.82 -4.71 -10.16
CA ASN A 33 11.07 -5.06 -10.82
C ASN A 33 11.35 -6.57 -10.90
N PHE A 34 10.53 -7.42 -10.30
CA PHE A 34 10.55 -8.87 -10.44
C PHE A 34 9.49 -9.37 -11.42
N GLY A 35 8.67 -8.47 -11.98
CA GLY A 35 7.58 -8.81 -12.89
C GLY A 35 6.29 -9.24 -12.19
N TYR A 36 6.17 -9.05 -10.87
CA TYR A 36 4.93 -9.31 -10.17
C TYR A 36 3.93 -8.18 -10.37
N VAL A 37 2.65 -8.55 -10.38
CA VAL A 37 1.54 -7.60 -10.57
C VAL A 37 0.74 -7.48 -9.28
N TRP A 38 0.62 -6.25 -8.78
CA TRP A 38 0.00 -5.92 -7.51
C TRP A 38 -1.34 -5.23 -7.75
N SER A 39 -2.40 -5.78 -7.14
CA SER A 39 -3.74 -5.20 -7.13
C SER A 39 -4.10 -4.85 -5.69
N LEU A 40 -3.97 -3.57 -5.35
CA LEU A 40 -4.10 -3.06 -3.98
C LEU A 40 -5.32 -2.14 -3.84
N GLN A 41 -5.88 -2.12 -2.64
CA GLN A 41 -7.03 -1.31 -2.28
C GLN A 41 -6.83 -0.71 -0.88
N VAL A 42 -7.26 0.54 -0.71
CA VAL A 42 -7.33 1.19 0.61
C VAL A 42 -8.50 0.60 1.40
N ALA A 43 -8.18 -0.07 2.51
CA ALA A 43 -9.16 -0.75 3.38
C ALA A 43 -9.53 0.06 4.63
N GLY A 44 -8.88 1.21 4.82
CA GLY A 44 -9.03 2.06 5.98
C GLY A 44 -7.95 3.12 6.04
N PRO A 45 -8.05 4.10 6.96
CA PRO A 45 -6.97 5.03 7.23
C PRO A 45 -5.65 4.28 7.48
N GLY A 46 -4.66 4.50 6.62
CA GLY A 46 -3.33 3.88 6.69
C GLY A 46 -3.30 2.36 6.49
N LYS A 47 -4.35 1.75 5.91
CA LYS A 47 -4.43 0.30 5.68
C LYS A 47 -4.63 -0.04 4.21
N LEU A 48 -3.89 -1.04 3.75
CA LEU A 48 -4.01 -1.64 2.42
C LEU A 48 -4.38 -3.12 2.53
N VAL A 49 -5.20 -3.56 1.60
CA VAL A 49 -5.43 -4.99 1.32
C VAL A 49 -5.29 -5.21 -0.17
N GLY A 50 -5.08 -6.46 -0.59
CA GLY A 50 -5.05 -6.75 -2.01
C GLY A 50 -4.48 -8.12 -2.32
N LYS A 51 -3.95 -8.23 -3.54
CA LYS A 51 -3.30 -9.44 -4.03
C LYS A 51 -2.03 -9.08 -4.78
N VAL A 52 -1.10 -10.02 -4.82
CA VAL A 52 0.05 -10.01 -5.73
C VAL A 52 0.06 -11.28 -6.56
N ASP A 53 0.10 -11.14 -7.88
CA ASP A 53 0.37 -12.24 -8.80
C ASP A 53 1.88 -12.40 -8.96
N THR A 54 2.39 -13.52 -8.45
CA THR A 54 3.81 -13.86 -8.50
C THR A 54 4.17 -14.75 -9.69
N GLY A 55 3.25 -14.92 -10.64
CA GLY A 55 3.40 -15.81 -11.78
C GLY A 55 3.34 -17.28 -11.36
N THR A 56 4.45 -18.00 -11.47
CA THR A 56 4.50 -19.45 -11.23
C THR A 56 4.18 -19.85 -9.78
N CYS A 57 4.38 -18.94 -8.83
CA CYS A 57 4.07 -19.16 -7.42
C CYS A 57 2.61 -18.83 -7.06
N GLY A 58 1.81 -18.36 -8.02
CA GLY A 58 0.39 -18.06 -7.90
C GLY A 58 0.07 -16.68 -7.33
N VAL A 59 -1.22 -16.48 -7.03
CA VAL A 59 -1.74 -15.20 -6.53
C VAL A 59 -1.86 -15.25 -5.01
N TRP A 60 -1.23 -14.30 -4.33
CA TRP A 60 -1.10 -14.27 -2.87
C TRP A 60 -1.89 -13.11 -2.28
N ASP A 61 -2.39 -13.29 -1.07
CA ASP A 61 -3.08 -12.22 -0.35
C ASP A 61 -2.07 -11.23 0.24
N VAL A 62 -2.41 -9.95 0.17
CA VAL A 62 -1.60 -8.86 0.66
C VAL A 62 -2.36 -8.10 1.75
N ALA A 63 -1.70 -7.91 2.88
CA ALA A 63 -2.09 -6.94 3.89
C ALA A 63 -0.99 -5.90 4.04
N GLY A 64 -1.34 -4.64 4.28
CA GLY A 64 -0.34 -3.58 4.37
C GLY A 64 -0.78 -2.37 5.18
N THR A 65 0.20 -1.54 5.47
CA THR A 65 0.02 -0.24 6.12
C THR A 65 0.79 0.82 5.34
N PHE A 66 0.33 2.06 5.45
CA PHE A 66 1.01 3.20 4.86
C PHE A 66 0.72 4.47 5.66
N ASP A 67 1.65 5.42 5.60
CA ASP A 67 1.47 6.78 6.09
C ASP A 67 1.81 7.79 4.98
N ALA A 68 2.17 9.03 5.34
CA ALA A 68 2.54 10.07 4.38
C ALA A 68 3.70 9.69 3.44
N VAL A 69 4.63 8.83 3.87
CA VAL A 69 5.83 8.46 3.10
C VAL A 69 6.19 6.99 3.18
N ASN A 70 5.84 6.30 4.26
CA ASN A 70 6.21 4.91 4.51
C ASN A 70 5.12 3.96 4.02
N ILE A 71 5.54 2.77 3.61
CA ILE A 71 4.67 1.66 3.26
C ILE A 71 5.26 0.34 3.76
N GLN A 72 4.40 -0.52 4.29
CA GLN A 72 4.72 -1.90 4.62
C GLN A 72 3.68 -2.83 4.00
N LEU A 73 4.13 -3.89 3.32
CA LEU A 73 3.25 -4.90 2.73
C LEU A 73 3.70 -6.29 3.21
N VAL A 74 2.74 -7.17 3.45
CA VAL A 74 2.95 -8.58 3.78
C VAL A 74 2.17 -9.40 2.76
N ALA A 75 2.88 -10.08 1.87
CA ALA A 75 2.30 -11.00 0.89
C ALA A 75 2.38 -12.44 1.43
N THR A 76 1.24 -13.12 1.53
CA THR A 76 1.13 -14.46 2.13
C THR A 76 0.70 -15.49 1.10
N ASN A 77 1.52 -16.52 0.95
CA ASN A 77 1.30 -17.61 0.02
C ASN A 77 0.28 -18.62 0.57
N ASN A 78 -0.94 -18.53 0.06
CA ASN A 78 -2.06 -19.40 0.45
C ASN A 78 -2.29 -20.56 -0.54
N THR A 79 -1.37 -20.79 -1.48
CA THR A 79 -1.56 -21.74 -2.60
C THR A 79 -1.13 -23.18 -2.29
N GLY A 80 -0.45 -23.41 -1.16
CA GLY A 80 0.04 -24.74 -0.77
C GLY A 80 1.29 -25.22 -1.53
N ASN A 81 1.85 -24.45 -2.46
CA ASN A 81 3.08 -24.81 -3.18
C ASN A 81 4.35 -24.66 -2.31
N SER A 82 5.50 -25.00 -2.91
CA SER A 82 6.83 -24.96 -2.28
C SER A 82 7.47 -23.56 -2.27
N CYS A 83 6.83 -22.54 -2.85
CA CYS A 83 7.34 -21.18 -2.77
C CYS A 83 7.29 -20.68 -1.32
N CYS A 84 8.12 -19.68 -0.99
CA CYS A 84 8.19 -19.16 0.37
C CYS A 84 6.81 -18.74 0.87
N LYS A 85 6.56 -18.97 2.16
CA LYS A 85 5.22 -18.80 2.73
C LYS A 85 4.80 -17.35 2.86
N GLN A 86 5.77 -16.44 2.99
CA GLN A 86 5.48 -15.04 3.17
C GLN A 86 6.67 -14.18 2.78
N PHE A 87 6.39 -13.00 2.24
CA PHE A 87 7.35 -11.93 2.03
C PHE A 87 6.87 -10.68 2.76
N THR A 88 7.78 -10.01 3.45
CA THR A 88 7.54 -8.70 4.08
C THR A 88 8.33 -7.65 3.31
N TYR A 89 7.64 -6.60 2.86
CA TYR A 89 8.17 -5.48 2.12
C TYR A 89 8.08 -4.24 2.99
N THR A 90 9.19 -3.52 3.13
CA THR A 90 9.27 -2.25 3.86
C THR A 90 9.90 -1.23 2.94
N GLY A 91 9.30 -0.05 2.82
CA GLY A 91 9.80 0.96 1.92
C GLY A 91 9.13 2.31 2.07
N THR A 92 9.35 3.15 1.06
CA THR A 92 8.70 4.44 0.90
C THR A 92 7.90 4.47 -0.39
N HIS A 93 6.85 5.28 -0.41
CA HIS A 93 6.04 5.55 -1.60
C HIS A 93 6.18 7.01 -2.02
N THR A 94 6.04 7.27 -3.31
CA THR A 94 6.11 8.63 -3.84
C THR A 94 4.85 8.98 -4.64
N GLY A 95 4.34 10.18 -4.36
CA GLY A 95 3.18 10.78 -4.99
C GLY A 95 1.99 10.92 -4.04
N LYS A 96 1.20 12.00 -4.21
CA LYS A 96 -0.10 12.26 -3.53
C LYS A 96 -1.15 11.13 -3.72
N SER A 97 -0.78 10.01 -4.34
CA SER A 97 -1.66 8.88 -4.65
C SER A 97 -0.99 7.50 -4.49
N GLY A 98 0.22 7.40 -3.94
CA GLY A 98 0.88 6.10 -3.68
C GLY A 98 1.12 5.23 -4.94
N ARG A 99 1.31 5.85 -6.11
CA ARG A 99 1.38 5.17 -7.42
C ARG A 99 2.74 4.56 -7.76
N SER A 100 3.72 4.75 -6.88
CA SER A 100 5.00 4.07 -6.93
C SER A 100 5.53 3.87 -5.51
N ALA A 101 6.28 2.79 -5.30
CA ALA A 101 6.93 2.51 -4.04
C ALA A 101 8.24 1.76 -4.26
N SER A 102 9.15 1.87 -3.30
CA SER A 102 10.42 1.15 -3.34
C SER A 102 10.98 0.92 -1.95
N GLY A 103 11.79 -0.12 -1.79
CA GLY A 103 12.43 -0.42 -0.52
C GLY A 103 13.10 -1.78 -0.51
N THR A 104 13.01 -2.47 0.62
CA THR A 104 13.57 -3.80 0.82
C THR A 104 12.50 -4.81 1.14
N TRP A 105 12.82 -6.08 0.89
CA TRP A 105 12.00 -7.20 1.29
C TRP A 105 12.83 -8.28 1.97
N ASN A 106 12.17 -9.06 2.83
CA ASN A 106 12.64 -10.33 3.34
C ASN A 106 11.56 -11.39 3.18
N ASN A 107 11.92 -12.67 3.27
CA ASN A 107 10.95 -13.76 3.22
C ASN A 107 11.24 -14.83 4.27
N THR A 108 10.25 -15.70 4.50
CA THR A 108 10.35 -16.79 5.48
C THR A 108 11.34 -17.90 5.10
N CYS A 109 11.88 -17.90 3.88
CA CYS A 109 12.97 -18.80 3.48
C CYS A 109 14.37 -18.21 3.74
N GLY A 110 14.47 -17.03 4.38
CA GLY A 110 15.75 -16.36 4.64
C GLY A 110 16.27 -15.50 3.48
N GLY A 111 15.49 -15.36 2.40
CA GLY A 111 15.80 -14.46 1.29
C GLY A 111 15.61 -12.99 1.66
N LYS A 112 16.37 -12.12 1.01
CA LYS A 112 16.25 -10.66 1.11
C LYS A 112 16.63 -9.97 -0.19
N GLY A 113 16.10 -8.77 -0.41
CA GLY A 113 16.45 -7.98 -1.58
C GLY A 113 15.85 -6.57 -1.55
N SER A 114 15.94 -5.91 -2.70
CA SER A 114 15.32 -4.60 -2.95
C SER A 114 14.19 -4.76 -3.95
N TRP A 115 13.15 -3.95 -3.80
CA TRP A 115 12.00 -3.92 -4.70
C TRP A 115 11.65 -2.49 -5.08
N SER A 116 11.00 -2.35 -6.22
CA SER A 116 10.35 -1.13 -6.67
C SER A 116 9.13 -1.49 -7.49
N MET A 117 8.04 -0.77 -7.31
CA MET A 117 6.83 -0.89 -8.12
C MET A 117 6.35 0.47 -8.63
N ALA A 118 5.68 0.47 -9.77
CA ALA A 118 5.00 1.62 -10.35
C ALA A 118 3.77 1.13 -11.13
N VAL A 119 2.90 2.05 -11.54
CA VAL A 119 1.77 1.73 -12.42
C VAL A 119 2.25 0.94 -13.64
N CYS A 120 1.61 -0.20 -13.89
CA CYS A 120 1.89 -1.03 -15.07
C CYS A 120 1.70 -0.19 -16.34
N LYS A 121 2.57 -0.41 -17.34
CA LYS A 121 2.50 0.25 -18.65
C LYS A 121 1.53 -0.46 -19.60
#